data_AF-A0AAQ4R853-F1
#
_entry.id   AF-A0AAQ4R853-F1
#
_cell.length_a   1.000
_cell.length_b   1.000
_cell.length_c   1.000
_cell.angle_alpha   90.00
_cell.angle_beta   90.00
_cell.angle_gamma   90.00
#
_symmetry.space_group_name_H-M   'P 1'
#
loop_
_entity.id
_entity.type
_entity.pdbx_description
1 polymer ?
#
loop_
_entity_poly.entity_id
_entity_poly.type
_entity_poly.pdbx_seq_one_letter_code
_entity_poly.pdbx_strand_id
1 'polypeptide(L)'
;MHHCQTRRRVSFLIIIVAVVLTASPLLVCLVSCELNLFLSLLPHPFFPPSLCVCLVCASCFLTVVDSRSTIHQDDEDDEEGETGLTEEEKEEEEKEEEKLGKLQYSIDYDFENAKLTVGILQAADLISMDSGGTSDPYVKVQLLPEKKKKYDTKVHKKTLNPVFNETFVFKVPYEELGGKILSMSVYDYDRFSKHDVIGEVKIPMNTIDLGRPIEEWKDLESADQEEPEKLGDICISLRYVPTAGKLTVCILEAKNLKKMDACGLSDPYVKIQLLQGGKRLKKKKTTVKKNTLNPYYNESFSFEIPLEQMQKILVAVTVFDYDKIGKNDAIGKIFVGSKASGLGLKHWSDMLSNPRRPIAQWHPLQPEEDIDGQLASLNAKK
;
A
#
# COMPACT_ATOMS: atom_id res chain seq x y z
N MET A 1 60.45 -4.66 -28.93
CA MET A 1 59.57 -4.86 -30.12
C MET A 1 58.26 -5.61 -29.82
N HIS A 2 58.11 -6.35 -28.71
CA HIS A 2 56.85 -7.07 -28.39
C HIS A 2 55.67 -6.19 -27.94
N HIS A 3 55.90 -4.98 -27.41
CA HIS A 3 54.82 -4.11 -26.92
C HIS A 3 54.04 -3.39 -28.04
N CYS A 4 54.60 -3.31 -29.26
CA CYS A 4 53.98 -2.62 -30.40
C CYS A 4 53.06 -3.56 -31.21
N GLN A 5 53.28 -4.87 -31.16
CA GLN A 5 52.44 -5.87 -31.84
C GLN A 5 51.09 -6.12 -31.12
N THR A 6 51.05 -6.04 -29.78
CA THR A 6 49.83 -6.30 -29.00
C THR A 6 48.80 -5.17 -29.15
N ARG A 7 49.24 -3.90 -29.20
CA ARG A 7 48.34 -2.74 -29.44
C ARG A 7 47.70 -2.74 -30.83
N ARG A 8 48.42 -3.24 -31.86
CA ARG A 8 47.89 -3.35 -33.23
C ARG A 8 46.84 -4.47 -33.35
N ARG A 9 47.00 -5.58 -32.61
CA ARG A 9 46.01 -6.68 -32.61
C ARG A 9 44.71 -6.31 -31.89
N VAL A 10 44.77 -5.56 -30.80
CA VAL A 10 43.56 -5.10 -30.08
C VAL A 10 42.80 -4.04 -30.89
N SER A 11 43.52 -3.16 -31.59
CA SER A 11 42.87 -2.15 -32.45
C SER A 11 42.22 -2.76 -33.69
N PHE A 12 42.81 -3.81 -34.28
CA PHE A 12 42.19 -4.56 -35.38
C PHE A 12 40.94 -5.33 -34.92
N LEU A 13 40.95 -5.88 -33.70
CA LEU A 13 39.80 -6.61 -33.15
C LEU A 13 38.61 -5.69 -32.86
N ILE A 14 38.86 -4.47 -32.37
CA ILE A 14 37.81 -3.46 -32.11
C ILE A 14 37.17 -2.98 -33.43
N ILE A 15 37.96 -2.84 -34.50
CA ILE A 15 37.44 -2.43 -35.82
C ILE A 15 36.60 -3.56 -36.46
N ILE A 16 37.00 -4.82 -36.31
CA ILE A 16 36.21 -5.96 -36.82
C ILE A 16 34.89 -6.10 -36.05
N VAL A 17 34.88 -5.90 -34.73
CA VAL A 17 33.65 -5.94 -33.92
C VAL A 17 32.70 -4.79 -34.25
N ALA A 18 33.23 -3.59 -34.52
CA ALA A 18 32.42 -2.44 -34.93
C ALA A 18 31.81 -2.61 -36.33
N VAL A 19 32.50 -3.29 -37.26
CA VAL A 19 31.99 -3.55 -38.61
C VAL A 19 30.91 -4.63 -38.60
N VAL A 20 31.04 -5.68 -37.78
CA VAL A 20 30.05 -6.77 -37.68
C VAL A 20 28.73 -6.32 -37.04
N LEU A 21 28.76 -5.32 -36.15
CA LEU A 21 27.56 -4.76 -35.51
C LEU A 21 26.66 -3.91 -36.43
N THR A 22 27.06 -3.69 -37.68
CA THR A 22 26.25 -2.95 -38.67
C THR A 22 25.53 -3.85 -39.68
N ALA A 23 25.69 -5.17 -39.59
CA ALA A 23 25.07 -6.11 -40.53
C ALA A 23 24.25 -7.19 -39.80
N SER A 24 22.93 -7.01 -39.83
CA SER A 24 21.87 -7.97 -39.49
C SER A 24 21.74 -8.42 -38.01
N PRO A 25 20.55 -8.26 -37.39
CA PRO A 25 20.31 -8.57 -35.98
C PRO A 25 20.35 -10.08 -35.63
N LEU A 26 20.42 -10.97 -36.63
CA LEU A 26 20.45 -12.42 -36.44
C LEU A 26 21.84 -13.00 -36.10
N LEU A 27 22.94 -12.26 -36.30
CA LEU A 27 24.30 -12.77 -36.04
C LEU A 27 24.82 -12.44 -34.61
N VAL A 28 24.13 -11.57 -33.87
CA VAL A 28 24.54 -11.13 -32.52
C VAL A 28 24.41 -12.25 -31.48
N CYS A 29 23.46 -13.17 -31.66
CA CYS A 29 23.26 -14.29 -30.73
C CYS A 29 24.37 -15.35 -30.80
N LEU A 30 25.02 -15.55 -31.96
CA LEU A 30 26.04 -16.58 -32.12
C LEU A 30 27.42 -16.16 -31.58
N VAL A 31 27.76 -14.87 -31.60
CA VAL A 31 29.08 -14.39 -31.12
C VAL A 31 29.10 -14.19 -29.59
N SER A 32 27.94 -14.00 -28.96
CA SER A 32 27.86 -13.79 -27.51
C SER A 32 28.09 -15.07 -26.69
N CYS A 33 27.96 -16.26 -27.31
CA CYS A 33 28.09 -17.54 -26.61
C CYS A 33 29.54 -18.04 -26.55
N GLU A 34 30.37 -17.78 -27.57
CA GLU A 34 31.79 -18.20 -27.56
C GLU A 34 32.72 -17.24 -26.80
N LEU A 35 32.33 -15.97 -26.61
CA LEU A 35 33.16 -15.01 -25.87
C LEU A 35 33.18 -15.27 -24.35
N ASN A 36 32.10 -15.82 -23.80
CA ASN A 36 32.01 -16.18 -22.39
C ASN A 36 32.89 -17.38 -22.01
N LEU A 37 33.17 -18.28 -22.96
CA LEU A 37 34.02 -19.46 -22.73
C LEU A 37 35.52 -19.12 -22.77
N PHE A 38 35.89 -18.02 -23.45
CA PHE A 38 37.29 -17.59 -23.55
C PHE A 38 37.75 -16.72 -22.36
N LEU A 39 36.81 -16.04 -21.69
CA LEU A 39 37.11 -15.18 -20.53
C LEU A 39 37.26 -15.95 -19.20
N SER A 40 36.84 -17.22 -19.14
CA SER A 40 36.93 -18.07 -17.94
C SER A 40 38.28 -18.81 -17.78
N LEU A 41 39.23 -18.67 -18.71
CA LEU A 41 40.49 -19.44 -18.71
C LEU A 41 41.76 -18.59 -18.50
N LEU A 42 41.65 -17.30 -18.15
CA LEU A 42 42.81 -16.46 -17.87
C LEU A 42 43.06 -16.33 -16.36
N PRO A 43 44.29 -16.57 -15.86
CA PRO A 43 44.60 -16.43 -14.44
C PRO A 43 44.66 -14.94 -14.05
N HIS A 44 43.93 -14.59 -12.98
CA HIS A 44 44.01 -13.29 -12.30
C HIS A 44 45.42 -13.08 -11.71
N PRO A 45 46.03 -11.89 -11.89
CA PRO A 45 45.56 -10.69 -11.19
C PRO A 45 45.64 -9.39 -12.02
N PHE A 46 45.07 -8.31 -11.48
CA PHE A 46 45.00 -6.93 -11.97
C PHE A 46 43.84 -6.56 -12.91
N PHE A 47 42.66 -6.28 -12.34
CA PHE A 47 41.78 -5.18 -12.78
C PHE A 47 40.92 -4.67 -11.61
N PRO A 48 40.69 -3.33 -11.47
CA PRO A 48 39.88 -2.76 -10.40
C PRO A 48 38.35 -2.89 -10.66
N PRO A 49 37.51 -2.85 -9.61
CA PRO A 49 36.08 -3.13 -9.70
C PRO A 49 35.28 -1.88 -10.11
N SER A 50 35.12 -1.64 -11.40
CA SER A 50 34.20 -0.58 -11.87
C SER A 50 33.49 -0.85 -13.20
N LEU A 51 33.56 -2.06 -13.77
CA LEU A 51 33.03 -2.32 -15.12
C LEU A 51 32.14 -3.56 -15.28
N CYS A 52 31.76 -4.26 -14.20
CA CYS A 52 30.99 -5.51 -14.34
C CYS A 52 29.45 -5.39 -14.23
N VAL A 53 28.87 -4.18 -14.12
CA VAL A 53 27.42 -4.03 -13.84
C VAL A 53 26.60 -3.44 -15.01
N CYS A 54 27.22 -3.12 -16.15
CA CYS A 54 26.50 -2.45 -17.24
C CYS A 54 25.98 -3.36 -18.38
N LEU A 55 26.00 -4.69 -18.24
CA LEU A 55 25.63 -5.59 -19.36
C LEU A 55 24.36 -6.43 -19.14
N VAL A 56 23.71 -6.38 -17.98
CA VAL A 56 22.49 -7.17 -17.73
C VAL A 56 21.19 -6.38 -18.02
N CYS A 57 21.26 -5.06 -18.25
CA CYS A 57 20.06 -4.22 -18.30
C CYS A 57 19.47 -4.01 -19.71
N ALA A 58 20.16 -4.42 -20.78
CA ALA A 58 19.70 -4.17 -22.16
C ALA A 58 18.84 -5.30 -22.76
N SER A 59 18.79 -6.49 -22.15
CA SER A 59 18.05 -7.65 -22.67
C SER A 59 16.59 -7.75 -22.22
N CYS A 60 16.19 -7.03 -21.17
CA CYS A 60 14.78 -7.03 -20.70
C CYS A 60 13.91 -5.93 -21.34
N PHE A 61 14.46 -5.05 -22.18
CA PHE A 61 13.71 -3.91 -22.75
C PHE A 61 13.14 -4.15 -24.14
N LEU A 62 13.43 -5.28 -24.79
CA LEU A 62 12.89 -5.61 -26.13
C LEU A 62 11.71 -6.59 -26.13
N THR A 63 11.30 -7.14 -24.98
CA THR A 63 10.22 -8.14 -24.93
C THR A 63 8.81 -7.58 -24.69
N VAL A 64 8.65 -6.25 -24.57
CA VAL A 64 7.36 -5.63 -24.20
C VAL A 64 6.73 -4.78 -25.33
N VAL A 65 7.37 -4.72 -26.50
CA VAL A 65 6.82 -3.97 -27.64
C VAL A 65 6.83 -4.83 -28.90
N ASP A 66 6.08 -5.94 -28.88
CA ASP A 66 5.44 -6.45 -30.09
C ASP A 66 4.34 -7.43 -29.74
N SER A 67 3.07 -7.04 -29.90
CA SER A 67 1.90 -7.92 -30.02
C SER A 67 0.65 -7.06 -30.22
N ARG A 68 0.54 -6.38 -31.36
CA ARG A 68 -0.75 -5.99 -31.95
C ARG A 68 -0.72 -6.22 -33.47
N SER A 69 -1.68 -7.05 -33.89
CA SER A 69 -2.34 -7.16 -35.20
C SER A 69 -1.56 -7.61 -36.44
N THR A 70 -1.95 -8.79 -36.95
CA THR A 70 -2.07 -9.20 -38.39
C THR A 70 -2.87 -10.52 -38.41
N ILE A 71 -4.14 -10.53 -38.82
CA ILE A 71 -4.68 -10.75 -40.19
C ILE A 71 -3.96 -11.87 -40.95
N HIS A 72 -4.68 -12.98 -41.18
CA HIS A 72 -4.57 -13.81 -42.37
C HIS A 72 -5.95 -14.43 -42.70
N GLN A 73 -6.35 -14.26 -43.96
CA GLN A 73 -7.47 -14.88 -44.67
C GLN A 73 -7.01 -16.19 -45.34
N ASP A 74 -7.99 -16.85 -45.98
CA ASP A 74 -7.95 -17.93 -46.99
C ASP A 74 -8.36 -19.30 -46.40
N ASP A 75 -9.31 -20.08 -46.93
CA ASP A 75 -10.27 -19.97 -48.04
C ASP A 75 -11.36 -21.08 -47.88
N GLU A 76 -12.39 -20.98 -48.70
CA GLU A 76 -13.73 -21.60 -48.72
C GLU A 76 -13.83 -23.14 -48.88
N ASP A 77 -14.97 -23.71 -48.43
CA ASP A 77 -15.80 -24.60 -49.25
C ASP A 77 -17.21 -24.78 -48.60
N ASP A 78 -18.24 -24.64 -49.45
CA ASP A 78 -19.69 -24.60 -49.18
C ASP A 78 -20.31 -25.97 -48.81
N GLU A 79 -21.36 -25.98 -47.97
CA GLU A 79 -22.65 -26.64 -48.29
C GLU A 79 -23.78 -26.29 -47.28
N GLU A 80 -24.97 -26.10 -47.82
CA GLU A 80 -26.21 -25.62 -47.18
C GLU A 80 -26.86 -26.66 -46.24
N GLY A 81 -27.53 -26.21 -45.16
CA GLY A 81 -28.40 -27.09 -44.39
C GLY A 81 -28.97 -26.53 -43.08
N GLU A 82 -30.20 -26.03 -43.15
CA GLU A 82 -31.27 -26.06 -42.13
C GLU A 82 -31.11 -25.39 -40.76
N THR A 83 -32.17 -24.64 -40.44
CA THR A 83 -32.44 -23.89 -39.21
C THR A 83 -32.62 -24.79 -37.99
N GLY A 84 -31.80 -24.58 -36.96
CA GLY A 84 -32.02 -25.11 -35.61
C GLY A 84 -31.72 -24.03 -34.58
N LEU A 85 -32.76 -23.43 -34.01
CA LEU A 85 -32.67 -22.58 -32.82
C LEU A 85 -32.31 -23.48 -31.64
N THR A 86 -31.10 -23.36 -31.11
CA THR A 86 -30.78 -23.81 -29.74
C THR A 86 -30.35 -22.58 -28.96
N GLU A 87 -31.19 -22.21 -28.00
CA GLU A 87 -30.94 -21.19 -27.01
C GLU A 87 -29.68 -21.62 -26.22
N GLU A 88 -28.59 -20.86 -26.38
CA GLU A 88 -27.44 -20.96 -25.48
C GLU A 88 -27.88 -20.39 -24.12
N GLU A 89 -28.31 -21.29 -23.23
CA GLU A 89 -28.42 -21.00 -21.81
C GLU A 89 -27.02 -20.59 -21.32
N LYS A 90 -26.84 -19.29 -21.06
CA LYS A 90 -25.76 -18.83 -20.20
C LYS A 90 -26.03 -19.40 -18.81
N GLU A 91 -25.33 -20.47 -18.46
CA GLU A 91 -25.08 -20.80 -17.08
C GLU A 91 -24.38 -19.60 -16.44
N GLU A 92 -25.15 -18.78 -15.73
CA GLU A 92 -24.59 -17.90 -14.71
C GLU A 92 -23.96 -18.84 -13.67
N GLU A 93 -22.63 -18.86 -13.61
CA GLU A 93 -21.93 -19.41 -12.46
C GLU A 93 -22.46 -18.66 -11.22
N GLU A 94 -23.38 -19.28 -10.50
CA GLU A 94 -23.73 -18.89 -9.14
C GLU A 94 -22.42 -18.88 -8.35
N LYS A 95 -21.91 -17.69 -8.04
CA LYS A 95 -20.86 -17.56 -7.02
C LYS A 95 -21.43 -18.20 -5.76
N GLU A 96 -20.88 -19.34 -5.35
CA GLU A 96 -21.12 -19.87 -4.02
C GLU A 96 -20.83 -18.75 -3.02
N GLU A 97 -21.88 -18.24 -2.36
CA GLU A 97 -21.71 -17.27 -1.28
C GLU A 97 -20.85 -17.93 -0.21
N GLU A 98 -19.60 -17.46 -0.06
CA GLU A 98 -18.70 -17.92 0.99
C GLU A 98 -19.38 -17.72 2.34
N LYS A 99 -19.80 -18.81 2.99
CA LYS A 99 -20.47 -18.76 4.29
C LYS A 99 -19.45 -18.36 5.35
N LEU A 100 -19.46 -17.09 5.76
CA LEU A 100 -18.54 -16.53 6.76
C LEU A 100 -18.84 -16.98 8.20
N GLY A 101 -19.99 -17.63 8.41
CA GLY A 101 -20.50 -18.10 9.70
C GLY A 101 -21.67 -17.26 10.21
N LYS A 102 -22.06 -17.48 11.46
CA LYS A 102 -23.19 -16.79 12.12
C LYS A 102 -22.81 -16.29 13.50
N LEU A 103 -23.44 -15.19 13.93
CA LEU A 103 -23.28 -14.61 15.25
C LEU A 103 -24.62 -14.60 16.00
N GLN A 104 -24.61 -15.08 17.25
CA GLN A 104 -25.73 -14.94 18.17
C GLN A 104 -25.47 -13.76 19.13
N TYR A 105 -26.42 -12.84 19.18
CA TYR A 105 -26.34 -11.66 20.03
C TYR A 105 -27.68 -11.39 20.74
N SER A 106 -27.61 -10.54 21.76
CA SER A 106 -28.77 -9.95 22.41
C SER A 106 -28.68 -8.42 22.46
N ILE A 107 -29.83 -7.77 22.36
CA ILE A 107 -29.96 -6.31 22.44
C ILE A 107 -31.12 -6.00 23.39
N ASP A 108 -30.87 -5.17 24.39
CA ASP A 108 -31.88 -4.70 25.32
C ASP A 108 -31.68 -3.21 25.59
N TYR A 109 -32.76 -2.46 25.74
CA TYR A 109 -32.70 -1.02 25.99
C TYR A 109 -33.47 -0.65 27.26
N ASP A 110 -32.73 -0.09 28.21
CA ASP A 110 -33.26 0.45 29.46
C ASP A 110 -33.66 1.92 29.24
N PHE A 111 -34.96 2.15 29.10
CA PHE A 111 -35.55 3.47 28.90
C PHE A 111 -35.42 4.38 30.12
N GLU A 112 -35.36 3.83 31.33
CA GLU A 112 -35.25 4.63 32.56
C GLU A 112 -33.85 5.19 32.73
N ASN A 113 -32.82 4.39 32.40
CA ASN A 113 -31.42 4.76 32.60
C ASN A 113 -30.71 5.20 31.31
N ALA A 114 -31.42 5.22 30.17
CA ALA A 114 -30.87 5.52 28.84
C ALA A 114 -29.63 4.68 28.50
N LYS A 115 -29.77 3.35 28.62
CA LYS A 115 -28.68 2.38 28.39
C LYS A 115 -29.08 1.34 27.37
N LEU A 116 -28.26 1.20 26.34
CA LEU A 116 -28.30 0.08 25.41
C LEU A 116 -27.34 -1.00 25.89
N THR A 117 -27.87 -2.18 26.17
CA THR A 117 -27.14 -3.38 26.57
C THR A 117 -27.03 -4.30 25.36
N VAL A 118 -25.80 -4.67 24.99
CA VAL A 118 -25.51 -5.57 23.87
C VAL A 118 -24.79 -6.80 24.42
N GLY A 119 -25.38 -7.97 24.28
CA GLY A 119 -24.78 -9.24 24.64
C GLY A 119 -24.21 -9.95 23.41
N ILE A 120 -22.96 -10.38 23.48
CA ILE A 120 -22.33 -11.25 22.50
C ILE A 120 -22.28 -12.64 23.11
N LEU A 121 -23.10 -13.56 22.58
CA LEU A 121 -23.32 -14.88 23.19
C LEU A 121 -22.33 -15.89 22.61
N GLN A 122 -22.44 -16.19 21.32
CA GLN A 122 -21.60 -17.17 20.64
C GLN A 122 -21.60 -16.91 19.13
N ALA A 123 -20.60 -17.48 18.44
CA ALA A 123 -20.61 -17.58 16.99
C ALA A 123 -20.51 -19.04 16.56
N ALA A 124 -20.97 -19.34 15.36
CA ALA A 124 -20.97 -20.69 14.80
C ALA A 124 -20.49 -20.68 13.34
N ASP A 125 -19.88 -21.80 12.93
CA ASP A 125 -19.46 -22.05 11.55
C ASP A 125 -18.58 -20.95 10.95
N LEU A 126 -17.69 -20.35 11.75
CA LEU A 126 -16.75 -19.35 11.25
C LEU A 126 -15.77 -19.97 10.23
N ILE A 127 -15.34 -19.19 9.24
CA ILE A 127 -14.27 -19.61 8.34
C ILE A 127 -12.92 -19.68 9.06
N SER A 128 -12.07 -20.61 8.64
CA SER A 128 -10.69 -20.71 9.14
C SER A 128 -9.79 -19.73 8.38
N MET A 129 -9.23 -18.75 9.08
CA MET A 129 -8.27 -17.81 8.49
C MET A 129 -6.81 -18.20 8.77
N ASP A 130 -6.52 -19.01 9.80
CA ASP A 130 -5.17 -19.52 10.05
C ASP A 130 -4.81 -20.70 9.15
N SER A 131 -3.52 -20.80 8.79
CA SER A 131 -2.92 -21.98 8.12
C SER A 131 -3.13 -23.32 8.84
N GLY A 132 -3.58 -23.29 10.10
CA GLY A 132 -3.88 -24.47 10.92
C GLY A 132 -5.32 -24.99 10.80
N GLY A 133 -6.18 -24.37 9.99
CA GLY A 133 -7.58 -24.77 9.82
C GLY A 133 -8.50 -24.36 10.98
N THR A 134 -8.08 -23.41 11.79
CA THR A 134 -8.87 -22.79 12.88
C THR A 134 -8.75 -21.26 12.78
N SER A 135 -9.41 -20.54 13.68
CA SER A 135 -9.17 -19.12 13.93
C SER A 135 -9.10 -18.86 15.43
N ASP A 136 -8.57 -17.70 15.82
CA ASP A 136 -8.58 -17.13 17.16
C ASP A 136 -9.63 -16.00 17.27
N PRO A 137 -10.95 -16.28 17.17
CA PRO A 137 -11.96 -15.25 17.03
C PRO A 137 -12.16 -14.35 18.25
N TYR A 138 -12.43 -13.07 17.98
CA TYR A 138 -13.00 -12.11 18.93
C TYR A 138 -13.96 -11.15 18.21
N VAL A 139 -14.89 -10.55 18.96
CA VAL A 139 -15.92 -9.65 18.40
C VAL A 139 -15.67 -8.24 18.88
N LYS A 140 -15.64 -7.30 17.93
CA LYS A 140 -15.61 -5.87 18.17
C LYS A 140 -17.01 -5.29 18.04
N VAL A 141 -17.48 -4.62 19.09
CA VAL A 141 -18.81 -4.00 19.18
C VAL A 141 -18.67 -2.48 19.19
N GLN A 142 -19.35 -1.81 18.26
CA GLN A 142 -19.31 -0.35 18.13
C GLN A 142 -20.66 0.21 17.69
N LEU A 143 -20.93 1.46 18.07
CA LEU A 143 -22.13 2.19 17.67
C LEU A 143 -21.73 3.29 16.69
N LEU A 144 -22.04 3.12 15.40
CA LEU A 144 -21.68 4.07 14.35
C LEU A 144 -22.66 5.26 14.34
N PRO A 145 -22.21 6.49 14.05
CA PRO A 145 -20.85 6.86 13.60
C PRO A 145 -19.84 7.13 14.72
N GLU A 146 -20.16 6.86 15.99
CA GLU A 146 -19.26 7.13 17.12
C GLU A 146 -18.06 6.17 17.15
N LYS A 147 -16.95 6.60 16.56
CA LYS A 147 -15.74 5.78 16.50
C LYS A 147 -14.96 5.67 17.82
N LYS A 148 -15.30 6.46 18.86
CA LYS A 148 -14.49 6.54 20.09
C LYS A 148 -14.80 5.46 21.11
N LYS A 149 -16.04 4.93 21.14
CA LYS A 149 -16.46 3.95 22.13
C LYS A 149 -16.62 2.59 21.47
N LYS A 150 -15.60 1.75 21.63
CA LYS A 150 -15.52 0.39 21.10
C LYS A 150 -15.30 -0.58 22.24
N TYR A 151 -15.89 -1.76 22.12
CA TYR A 151 -15.68 -2.86 23.05
C TYR A 151 -15.19 -4.07 22.27
N ASP A 152 -14.24 -4.80 22.83
CA ASP A 152 -13.75 -6.05 22.27
C ASP A 152 -14.05 -7.17 23.27
N THR A 153 -14.53 -8.31 22.79
CA THR A 153 -14.59 -9.53 23.60
C THR A 153 -13.19 -10.08 23.85
N LYS A 154 -13.12 -11.08 24.73
CA LYS A 154 -11.92 -11.92 24.83
C LYS A 154 -11.70 -12.70 23.54
N VAL A 155 -10.42 -12.97 23.28
CA VAL A 155 -9.97 -13.82 22.18
C VAL A 155 -10.12 -15.29 22.58
N HIS A 156 -10.83 -16.06 21.77
CA HIS A 156 -10.96 -17.51 21.94
C HIS A 156 -10.05 -18.20 20.96
N LYS A 157 -9.09 -19.01 21.45
CA LYS A 157 -8.07 -19.58 20.57
C LYS A 157 -8.53 -20.85 19.88
N LYS A 158 -8.16 -21.01 18.61
CA LYS A 158 -8.29 -22.22 17.79
C LYS A 158 -9.71 -22.79 17.81
N THR A 159 -10.70 -21.96 17.54
CA THR A 159 -12.11 -22.37 17.50
C THR A 159 -12.87 -21.64 16.40
N LEU A 160 -13.76 -22.35 15.73
CA LEU A 160 -14.71 -21.79 14.76
C LEU A 160 -16.11 -21.63 15.37
N ASN A 161 -16.30 -22.06 16.62
CA ASN A 161 -17.56 -21.97 17.36
C ASN A 161 -17.30 -21.39 18.77
N PRO A 162 -16.86 -20.12 18.87
CA PRO A 162 -16.57 -19.51 20.16
C PRO A 162 -17.84 -19.21 20.95
N VAL A 163 -17.78 -19.42 22.27
CA VAL A 163 -18.82 -19.00 23.22
C VAL A 163 -18.24 -17.88 24.08
N PHE A 164 -18.70 -16.65 23.83
CA PHE A 164 -18.21 -15.43 24.46
C PHE A 164 -18.93 -15.15 25.79
N ASN A 165 -20.27 -15.09 25.76
CA ASN A 165 -21.13 -14.69 26.88
C ASN A 165 -20.68 -13.39 27.56
N GLU A 166 -20.42 -12.35 26.76
CA GLU A 166 -19.99 -11.04 27.24
C GLU A 166 -21.06 -9.97 26.98
N THR A 167 -21.15 -8.97 27.85
CA THR A 167 -22.17 -7.92 27.77
C THR A 167 -21.56 -6.54 27.85
N PHE A 168 -21.96 -5.66 26.94
CA PHE A 168 -21.45 -4.30 26.79
C PHE A 168 -22.58 -3.28 26.94
N VAL A 169 -22.27 -2.13 27.55
CA VAL A 169 -23.26 -1.09 27.86
C VAL A 169 -22.89 0.25 27.22
N PHE A 170 -23.76 0.73 26.34
CA PHE A 170 -23.69 2.06 25.74
C PHE A 170 -24.67 2.99 26.47
N LYS A 171 -24.18 4.15 26.91
CA LYS A 171 -25.03 5.19 27.53
C LYS A 171 -25.44 6.15 26.42
N VAL A 172 -26.65 6.00 25.90
CA VAL A 172 -27.12 6.73 24.72
C VAL A 172 -28.62 7.01 24.89
N PRO A 173 -29.07 8.28 24.79
CA PRO A 173 -30.49 8.62 24.81
C PRO A 173 -31.25 7.98 23.64
N TYR A 174 -32.50 7.57 23.87
CA TYR A 174 -33.32 6.90 22.87
C TYR A 174 -33.53 7.74 21.60
N GLU A 175 -33.67 9.06 21.77
CA GLU A 175 -33.83 10.01 20.66
C GLU A 175 -32.63 10.03 19.70
N GLU A 176 -31.43 9.74 20.20
CA GLU A 176 -30.22 9.70 19.40
C GLU A 176 -30.00 8.35 18.71
N LEU A 177 -30.69 7.29 19.16
CA LEU A 177 -30.47 5.94 18.65
C LEU A 177 -30.92 5.78 17.19
N GLY A 178 -32.01 6.44 16.77
CA GLY A 178 -32.57 6.25 15.42
C GLY A 178 -31.63 6.60 14.26
N GLY A 179 -30.59 7.40 14.50
CA GLY A 179 -29.56 7.72 13.50
C GLY A 179 -28.30 6.86 13.58
N LYS A 180 -28.26 5.85 14.45
CA LYS A 180 -27.07 5.04 14.73
C LYS A 180 -27.19 3.62 14.18
N ILE A 181 -26.04 2.98 13.98
CA ILE A 181 -25.95 1.58 13.53
C ILE A 181 -25.11 0.82 14.54
N LEU A 182 -25.65 -0.25 15.13
CA LEU A 182 -24.88 -1.19 15.92
C LEU A 182 -24.09 -2.10 14.97
N SER A 183 -22.77 -2.09 15.11
CA SER A 183 -21.85 -2.91 14.32
C SER A 183 -21.13 -3.89 15.24
N MET A 184 -21.22 -5.16 14.88
CA MET A 184 -20.59 -6.30 15.56
C MET A 184 -19.72 -7.02 14.54
N SER A 185 -18.42 -6.78 14.56
CA SER A 185 -17.47 -7.32 13.59
C SER A 185 -16.64 -8.44 14.24
N VAL A 186 -16.62 -9.61 13.62
CA VAL A 186 -15.83 -10.77 14.06
C VAL A 186 -14.46 -10.70 13.41
N TYR A 187 -13.41 -10.77 14.21
CA TYR A 187 -12.02 -10.72 13.79
C TYR A 187 -11.30 -12.01 14.16
N ASP A 188 -10.31 -12.38 13.35
CA ASP A 188 -9.28 -13.34 13.73
C ASP A 188 -8.09 -12.62 14.37
N TYR A 189 -7.71 -13.03 15.58
CA TYR A 189 -6.58 -12.45 16.29
C TYR A 189 -5.25 -13.00 15.76
N ASP A 190 -4.40 -12.08 15.34
CA ASP A 190 -3.09 -12.40 14.79
C ASP A 190 -1.96 -11.80 15.62
N ARG A 191 -1.02 -12.64 16.06
CA ARG A 191 0.06 -12.18 16.97
C ARG A 191 1.11 -11.30 16.28
N PHE A 192 1.34 -11.52 14.99
CA PHE A 192 2.46 -10.91 14.25
C PHE A 192 2.03 -10.20 12.96
N SER A 193 0.72 -10.17 12.69
CA SER A 193 0.08 -9.58 11.52
C SER A 193 -1.09 -8.69 11.93
N LYS A 194 -1.67 -7.98 10.96
CA LYS A 194 -2.93 -7.28 11.16
C LYS A 194 -4.03 -8.32 11.34
N HIS A 195 -4.94 -8.10 12.30
CA HIS A 195 -6.08 -8.97 12.51
C HIS A 195 -7.02 -8.94 11.30
N ASP A 196 -7.39 -10.12 10.83
CA ASP A 196 -8.26 -10.28 9.67
C ASP A 196 -9.73 -10.21 10.09
N VAL A 197 -10.56 -9.57 9.28
CA VAL A 197 -12.01 -9.53 9.53
C VAL A 197 -12.61 -10.79 8.92
N ILE A 198 -13.28 -11.59 9.75
CA ILE A 198 -14.02 -12.78 9.31
C ILE A 198 -15.35 -12.36 8.67
N GLY A 199 -16.07 -11.44 9.32
CA GLY A 199 -17.32 -10.90 8.82
C GLY A 199 -17.96 -9.94 9.84
N GLU A 200 -19.09 -9.36 9.48
CA GLU A 200 -19.78 -8.41 10.36
C GLU A 200 -21.30 -8.53 10.33
N VAL A 201 -21.92 -8.08 11.42
CA VAL A 201 -23.34 -7.82 11.53
C VAL A 201 -23.54 -6.32 11.78
N LYS A 202 -24.26 -5.66 10.87
CA LYS A 202 -24.72 -4.27 11.02
C LYS A 202 -26.23 -4.25 11.24
N ILE A 203 -26.66 -3.50 12.25
CA ILE A 203 -28.08 -3.33 12.60
C ILE A 203 -28.36 -1.84 12.72
N PRO A 204 -29.06 -1.25 11.75
CA PRO A 204 -29.60 0.09 11.90
C PRO A 204 -30.57 0.12 13.09
N MET A 205 -30.34 0.99 14.06
CA MET A 205 -31.13 0.96 15.29
C MET A 205 -32.58 1.42 15.07
N ASN A 206 -32.88 2.04 13.93
CA ASN A 206 -34.23 2.41 13.51
C ASN A 206 -35.04 1.23 12.92
N THR A 207 -34.42 0.08 12.63
CA THR A 207 -35.14 -1.08 12.08
C THR A 207 -35.58 -2.08 13.13
N ILE A 208 -35.18 -1.91 14.39
CA ILE A 208 -35.46 -2.86 15.47
C ILE A 208 -36.40 -2.26 16.51
N ASP A 209 -37.29 -3.10 17.06
CA ASP A 209 -38.18 -2.74 18.14
C ASP A 209 -37.52 -3.04 19.50
N LEU A 210 -37.09 -1.97 20.17
CA LEU A 210 -36.45 -2.03 21.49
C LEU A 210 -37.44 -2.11 22.66
N GLY A 211 -38.75 -2.26 22.40
CA GLY A 211 -39.76 -2.46 23.43
C GLY A 211 -39.64 -3.79 24.18
N ARG A 212 -38.86 -4.74 23.65
CA ARG A 212 -38.53 -6.02 24.28
C ARG A 212 -37.06 -6.39 24.02
N PRO A 213 -36.43 -7.18 24.91
CA PRO A 213 -35.13 -7.76 24.61
C PRO A 213 -35.18 -8.58 23.32
N ILE A 214 -34.19 -8.36 22.46
CA ILE A 214 -33.97 -9.10 21.21
C ILE A 214 -32.86 -10.10 21.48
N GLU A 215 -33.03 -11.35 21.06
CA GLU A 215 -31.98 -12.35 21.02
C GLU A 215 -32.17 -13.18 19.75
N GLU A 216 -31.20 -13.17 18.86
CA GLU A 216 -31.30 -13.86 17.57
C GLU A 216 -29.94 -14.25 16.99
N TRP A 217 -30.00 -15.13 15.99
CA TRP A 217 -28.87 -15.49 15.14
C TRP A 217 -28.91 -14.68 13.86
N LYS A 218 -27.76 -14.19 13.43
CA LYS A 218 -27.61 -13.52 12.14
C LYS A 218 -26.38 -14.01 11.40
N ASP A 219 -26.52 -14.23 10.10
CA ASP A 219 -25.41 -14.57 9.22
C ASP A 219 -24.42 -13.40 9.15
N LEU A 220 -23.13 -13.73 9.10
CA LEU A 220 -22.06 -12.75 8.93
C LEU A 220 -21.99 -12.33 7.47
N GLU A 221 -22.04 -11.02 7.25
CA GLU A 221 -21.85 -10.42 5.94
C GLU A 221 -20.36 -10.10 5.74
N SER A 222 -19.91 -10.08 4.49
CA SER A 222 -18.55 -9.64 4.17
C SER A 222 -18.39 -8.22 4.67
N ALA A 223 -17.43 -7.99 5.56
CA ALA A 223 -17.19 -6.64 6.02
C ALA A 223 -16.74 -5.80 4.82
N ASP A 224 -17.45 -4.70 4.56
CA ASP A 224 -16.91 -3.63 3.75
C ASP A 224 -15.56 -3.30 4.41
N GLN A 225 -14.44 -3.56 3.72
CA GLN A 225 -13.13 -3.23 4.27
C GLN A 225 -13.24 -1.80 4.80
N GLU A 226 -13.13 -1.61 6.14
CA GLU A 226 -13.20 -0.29 6.75
C GLU A 226 -12.33 0.61 5.89
N GLU A 227 -12.92 1.52 5.10
CA GLU A 227 -12.12 2.39 4.25
C GLU A 227 -11.11 3.02 5.21
N PRO A 228 -9.80 2.77 5.04
CA PRO A 228 -8.81 3.25 5.98
C PRO A 228 -9.06 4.74 6.12
N GLU A 229 -9.16 5.22 7.37
CA GLU A 229 -9.56 6.60 7.63
C GLU A 229 -8.78 7.53 6.70
N LYS A 230 -9.48 8.21 5.80
CA LYS A 230 -8.83 9.06 4.79
C LYS A 230 -8.20 10.25 5.52
N LEU A 231 -6.89 10.16 5.77
CA LEU A 231 -6.11 11.19 6.45
C LEU A 231 -5.83 12.41 5.53
N GLY A 232 -6.11 12.25 4.24
CA GLY A 232 -5.89 13.22 3.17
C GLY A 232 -4.76 12.80 2.23
N ASP A 233 -4.51 13.62 1.21
CA ASP A 233 -3.44 13.42 0.25
C ASP A 233 -2.48 14.61 0.27
N ILE A 234 -1.19 14.35 0.04
CA ILE A 234 -0.17 15.39 -0.12
C ILE A 234 0.49 15.30 -1.49
N CYS A 235 0.64 16.43 -2.17
CA CYS A 235 1.38 16.57 -3.41
C CYS A 235 2.78 17.09 -3.12
N ILE A 236 3.78 16.29 -3.48
CA ILE A 236 5.19 16.67 -3.36
C ILE A 236 5.88 16.58 -4.71
N SER A 237 6.88 17.44 -4.93
CA SER A 237 7.77 17.33 -6.07
C SER A 237 9.20 17.03 -5.67
N LEU A 238 9.81 16.06 -6.35
CA LEU A 238 11.17 15.63 -6.15
C LEU A 238 12.01 15.96 -7.39
N ARG A 239 13.19 16.53 -7.17
CA ARG A 239 14.16 16.83 -8.22
C ARG A 239 15.56 16.52 -7.75
N TYR A 240 16.30 15.71 -8.50
CA TYR A 240 17.71 15.44 -8.21
C TYR A 240 18.63 15.95 -9.32
N VAL A 241 19.72 16.61 -8.92
CA VAL A 241 20.81 17.07 -9.81
C VAL A 241 22.09 16.32 -9.43
N PRO A 242 22.47 15.26 -10.16
CA PRO A 242 23.63 14.44 -9.81
C PRO A 242 24.94 15.23 -9.77
N THR A 243 25.17 16.13 -10.72
CA THR A 243 26.42 16.92 -10.83
C THR A 243 26.66 17.84 -9.63
N ALA A 244 25.59 18.29 -8.96
CA ALA A 244 25.66 19.13 -7.77
C ALA A 244 25.39 18.34 -6.48
N GLY A 245 25.10 17.03 -6.57
CA GLY A 245 24.63 16.23 -5.45
C GLY A 245 23.43 16.87 -4.75
N LYS A 246 22.49 17.45 -5.48
CA LYS A 246 21.41 18.27 -4.89
C LYS A 246 20.05 17.63 -5.06
N LEU A 247 19.43 17.23 -3.96
CA LEU A 247 18.04 16.83 -3.88
C LEU A 247 17.17 18.02 -3.46
N THR A 248 16.17 18.36 -4.25
CA THR A 248 15.15 19.35 -3.93
C THR A 248 13.82 18.64 -3.72
N VAL A 249 13.21 18.89 -2.55
CA VAL A 249 11.87 18.45 -2.18
C VAL A 249 10.99 19.68 -2.10
N CYS A 250 10.00 19.80 -2.98
CA CYS A 250 9.00 20.86 -2.94
C CYS A 250 7.69 20.31 -2.37
N ILE A 251 7.18 20.97 -1.33
CA ILE A 251 5.85 20.71 -0.80
C ILE A 251 4.91 21.62 -1.56
N LEU A 252 4.05 21.05 -2.41
CA LEU A 252 3.15 21.82 -3.27
C LEU A 252 1.88 22.16 -2.50
N GLU A 253 1.07 21.15 -2.19
CA GLU A 253 -0.22 21.29 -1.53
C GLU A 253 -0.65 19.98 -0.87
N ALA A 254 -1.68 20.05 -0.03
CA ALA A 254 -2.40 18.88 0.46
C ALA A 254 -3.90 19.10 0.31
N LYS A 255 -4.67 18.01 0.28
CA LYS A 255 -6.14 18.06 0.16
C LYS A 255 -6.81 17.04 1.05
N ASN A 256 -8.07 17.32 1.39
CA ASN A 256 -8.93 16.45 2.18
C ASN A 256 -8.27 15.98 3.50
N LEU A 257 -7.51 16.86 4.15
CA LEU A 257 -6.87 16.52 5.42
C LEU A 257 -7.91 16.19 6.50
N LYS A 258 -7.58 15.26 7.38
CA LYS A 258 -8.40 14.96 8.56
C LYS A 258 -8.43 16.17 9.51
N LYS A 259 -9.63 16.54 9.94
CA LYS A 259 -9.89 17.57 10.94
C LYS A 259 -9.42 17.09 12.31
N MET A 260 -8.51 17.81 12.97
CA MET A 260 -8.05 17.45 14.33
C MET A 260 -8.60 18.38 15.41
N ASP A 261 -8.90 19.65 15.09
CA ASP A 261 -9.39 20.61 16.10
C ASP A 261 -10.88 20.43 16.43
N ALA A 262 -11.21 20.51 17.73
CA ALA A 262 -12.59 20.50 18.21
C ALA A 262 -13.37 21.77 17.79
N CYS A 263 -12.70 22.94 17.76
CA CYS A 263 -13.27 24.25 17.45
C CYS A 263 -12.53 24.94 16.29
N GLY A 264 -12.51 24.32 15.11
CA GLY A 264 -11.82 24.83 13.92
C GLY A 264 -11.71 23.73 12.86
N LEU A 265 -11.04 23.96 11.74
CA LEU A 265 -10.62 22.88 10.83
C LEU A 265 -9.33 22.22 11.35
N SER A 266 -8.20 22.57 10.74
CA SER A 266 -6.85 22.26 11.17
C SER A 266 -5.95 23.43 10.74
N ASP A 267 -4.80 23.58 11.40
CA ASP A 267 -3.72 24.51 11.11
C ASP A 267 -2.49 23.77 10.52
N PRO A 268 -2.58 23.17 9.31
CA PRO A 268 -1.57 22.22 8.84
C PRO A 268 -0.21 22.85 8.52
N TYR A 269 0.86 22.17 8.92
CA TYR A 269 2.23 22.38 8.46
C TYR A 269 2.93 21.06 8.17
N VAL A 270 3.91 21.08 7.26
CA VAL A 270 4.62 19.88 6.81
C VAL A 270 6.04 19.85 7.37
N LYS A 271 6.43 18.70 7.90
CA LYS A 271 7.76 18.40 8.43
C LYS A 271 8.45 17.39 7.53
N ILE A 272 9.64 17.74 7.05
CA ILE A 272 10.44 16.91 6.15
C ILE A 272 11.66 16.42 6.91
N GLN A 273 11.91 15.12 6.86
CA GLN A 273 13.01 14.47 7.55
C GLN A 273 13.82 13.62 6.59
N LEU A 274 15.09 13.97 6.44
CA LEU A 274 16.06 13.16 5.72
C LEU A 274 16.61 12.09 6.65
N LEU A 275 16.49 10.83 6.24
CA LEU A 275 16.94 9.65 6.97
C LEU A 275 18.03 8.93 6.18
N GLN A 276 19.06 8.44 6.87
CA GLN A 276 20.09 7.59 6.28
C GLN A 276 20.40 6.43 7.23
N GLY A 277 20.21 5.20 6.75
CA GLY A 277 20.42 4.00 7.57
C GLY A 277 19.68 4.04 8.91
N GLY A 278 18.45 4.57 8.91
CA GLY A 278 17.59 4.69 10.09
C GLY A 278 17.83 5.90 10.97
N LYS A 279 18.92 6.64 10.76
CA LYS A 279 19.23 7.83 11.55
C LYS A 279 18.71 9.09 10.86
N ARG A 280 18.15 10.01 11.66
CA ARG A 280 17.70 11.34 11.20
C ARG A 280 18.92 12.23 10.96
N LEU A 281 19.11 12.68 9.72
CA LEU A 281 20.22 13.56 9.33
C LEU A 281 19.83 15.04 9.38
N LYS A 282 18.74 15.40 8.70
CA LYS A 282 18.30 16.80 8.55
C LYS A 282 16.79 16.88 8.67
N LYS A 283 16.30 17.98 9.23
CA LYS A 283 14.87 18.29 9.37
C LYS A 283 14.59 19.68 8.83
N LYS A 284 13.50 19.83 8.07
CA LYS A 284 12.97 21.11 7.58
C LYS A 284 11.46 21.14 7.82
N LYS A 285 10.85 22.33 7.80
CA LYS A 285 9.42 22.53 7.99
C LYS A 285 8.90 23.64 7.11
N THR A 286 7.64 23.56 6.70
CA THR A 286 6.94 24.63 5.99
C THR A 286 6.43 25.72 6.93
N THR A 287 5.85 26.77 6.34
CA THR A 287 4.93 27.66 7.04
C THR A 287 3.66 26.91 7.51
N VAL A 288 3.00 27.46 8.51
CA VAL A 288 1.69 26.98 9.02
C VAL A 288 0.59 27.65 8.21
N LYS A 289 -0.37 26.88 7.69
CA LYS A 289 -1.57 27.41 7.03
C LYS A 289 -2.72 27.26 8.01
N LYS A 290 -3.41 28.36 8.32
CA LYS A 290 -4.44 28.36 9.37
C LYS A 290 -5.80 27.95 8.83
N ASN A 291 -6.57 27.21 9.62
CA ASN A 291 -7.96 26.86 9.43
C ASN A 291 -8.29 26.36 8.01
N THR A 292 -7.58 25.33 7.54
CA THR A 292 -7.77 24.75 6.21
C THR A 292 -7.47 23.25 6.19
N LEU A 293 -8.26 22.49 5.41
CA LEU A 293 -8.00 21.08 5.09
C LEU A 293 -7.40 20.89 3.68
N ASN A 294 -7.20 21.99 2.94
CA ASN A 294 -6.63 22.00 1.60
C ASN A 294 -5.51 23.06 1.48
N PRO A 295 -4.42 22.92 2.25
CA PRO A 295 -3.37 23.93 2.29
C PRO A 295 -2.53 23.95 1.00
N TYR A 296 -2.23 25.16 0.53
CA TYR A 296 -1.25 25.42 -0.54
C TYR A 296 0.04 26.00 0.03
N TYR A 297 1.17 25.35 -0.24
CA TYR A 297 2.50 25.71 0.28
C TYR A 297 3.41 26.27 -0.80
N ASN A 298 3.69 25.47 -1.84
CA ASN A 298 4.70 25.73 -2.87
C ASN A 298 6.08 26.11 -2.27
N GLU A 299 6.51 25.38 -1.24
CA GLU A 299 7.76 25.64 -0.51
C GLU A 299 8.82 24.60 -0.89
N SER A 300 10.01 25.06 -1.30
CA SER A 300 11.10 24.19 -1.77
C SER A 300 12.24 24.07 -0.75
N PHE A 301 12.68 22.83 -0.52
CA PHE A 301 13.72 22.49 0.44
C PHE A 301 14.83 21.70 -0.23
N SER A 302 16.06 22.15 -0.08
CA SER A 302 17.23 21.51 -0.69
C SER A 302 18.10 20.76 0.33
N PHE A 303 18.62 19.61 -0.09
CA PHE A 303 19.54 18.77 0.62
C PHE A 303 20.72 18.41 -0.28
N GLU A 304 21.93 18.46 0.28
CA GLU A 304 23.16 18.02 -0.37
C GLU A 304 23.37 16.53 -0.06
N ILE A 305 23.29 15.71 -1.10
CA ILE A 305 23.31 14.26 -1.09
C ILE A 305 24.14 13.78 -2.31
N PRO A 306 25.38 13.31 -2.09
CA PRO A 306 26.17 12.66 -3.13
C PRO A 306 25.45 11.44 -3.71
N LEU A 307 25.67 11.14 -5.00
CA LEU A 307 24.95 10.06 -5.70
C LEU A 307 25.21 8.69 -5.05
N GLU A 308 26.41 8.48 -4.50
CA GLU A 308 26.81 7.24 -3.84
C GLU A 308 25.98 6.96 -2.57
N GLN A 309 25.44 8.02 -1.96
CA GLN A 309 24.61 7.90 -0.75
C GLN A 309 23.13 7.75 -1.08
N MET A 310 22.71 8.06 -2.31
CA MET A 310 21.31 8.15 -2.71
C MET A 310 20.51 6.87 -2.45
N GLN A 311 21.14 5.70 -2.60
CA GLN A 311 20.53 4.39 -2.31
C GLN A 311 20.27 4.12 -0.83
N LYS A 312 20.79 4.94 0.09
CA LYS A 312 20.61 4.82 1.53
C LYS A 312 19.68 5.88 2.10
N ILE A 313 19.19 6.79 1.26
CA ILE A 313 18.37 7.92 1.66
C ILE A 313 16.89 7.54 1.65
N LEU A 314 16.21 7.92 2.71
CA LEU A 314 14.76 8.02 2.77
C LEU A 314 14.38 9.46 3.14
N VAL A 315 13.28 9.96 2.58
CA VAL A 315 12.69 11.25 2.94
C VAL A 315 11.32 10.95 3.53
N ALA A 316 11.17 11.16 4.83
CA ALA A 316 9.87 11.10 5.49
C ALA A 316 9.22 12.49 5.49
N VAL A 317 7.96 12.55 5.09
CA VAL A 317 7.16 13.78 5.04
C VAL A 317 5.94 13.56 5.92
N THR A 318 5.79 14.41 6.93
CA THR A 318 4.70 14.30 7.91
C THR A 318 3.91 15.59 7.92
N VAL A 319 2.59 15.49 7.78
CA VAL A 319 1.66 16.61 7.95
C VAL A 319 1.23 16.65 9.41
N PHE A 320 1.39 17.80 10.04
CA PHE A 320 1.00 18.05 11.42
C PHE A 320 -0.08 19.10 11.47
N ASP A 321 -0.98 18.98 12.44
CA ASP A 321 -1.79 20.09 12.91
C ASP A 321 -0.99 20.94 13.89
N TYR A 322 -1.16 22.27 13.85
CA TYR A 322 -0.49 23.18 14.76
C TYR A 322 -1.45 23.62 15.86
N ASP A 323 -1.22 23.10 17.06
CA ASP A 323 -1.96 23.51 18.25
C ASP A 323 -1.26 24.69 18.93
N LYS A 324 -2.01 25.77 19.20
CA LYS A 324 -1.50 26.91 19.99
C LYS A 324 -1.16 26.52 21.43
N ILE A 325 -1.88 25.54 21.97
CA ILE A 325 -1.75 25.06 23.34
C ILE A 325 -1.73 23.53 23.27
N GLY A 326 -0.60 22.92 23.65
CA GLY A 326 -0.44 21.47 23.64
C GLY A 326 0.64 21.00 22.69
N LYS A 327 0.59 19.71 22.36
CA LYS A 327 1.53 19.06 21.44
C LYS A 327 0.85 18.97 20.07
N ASN A 328 1.54 19.44 19.05
CA ASN A 328 1.11 19.33 17.65
C ASN A 328 0.85 17.87 17.27
N ASP A 329 -0.38 17.59 16.83
CA ASP A 329 -0.81 16.26 16.41
C ASP A 329 -0.39 15.94 14.97
N ALA A 330 0.01 14.70 14.71
CA ALA A 330 0.30 14.24 13.35
C ALA A 330 -1.02 13.86 12.66
N ILE A 331 -1.30 14.50 11.53
CA ILE A 331 -2.46 14.16 10.68
C ILE A 331 -2.14 12.89 9.90
N GLY A 332 -0.94 12.81 9.35
CA GLY A 332 -0.49 11.64 8.61
C GLY A 332 0.91 11.80 8.04
N LYS A 333 1.43 10.70 7.50
CA LYS A 333 2.84 10.56 7.13
C LYS A 333 2.98 9.74 5.86
N ILE A 334 4.03 10.05 5.11
CA ILE A 334 4.53 9.25 3.99
C ILE A 334 6.05 9.17 4.09
N PHE A 335 6.65 8.27 3.32
CA PHE A 335 8.07 8.33 3.02
C PHE A 335 8.34 7.90 1.58
N VAL A 336 9.38 8.49 1.01
CA VAL A 336 9.90 8.16 -0.33
C VAL A 336 11.37 7.82 -0.21
N GLY A 337 11.87 6.99 -1.11
CA GLY A 337 13.28 6.59 -1.08
C GLY A 337 13.52 5.26 -1.78
N SER A 338 14.80 4.90 -1.91
CA SER A 338 15.24 3.66 -2.57
C SER A 338 14.73 2.37 -1.90
N LYS A 339 14.44 2.43 -0.60
CA LYS A 339 13.90 1.31 0.19
C LYS A 339 12.42 1.45 0.52
N ALA A 340 11.74 2.45 -0.06
CA ALA A 340 10.29 2.53 0.04
C ALA A 340 9.64 1.40 -0.77
N SER A 341 8.33 1.23 -0.61
CA SER A 341 7.51 0.34 -1.42
C SER A 341 6.45 1.14 -2.20
N GLY A 342 5.80 0.51 -3.16
CA GLY A 342 4.66 1.06 -3.90
C GLY A 342 4.93 2.45 -4.49
N LEU A 343 4.04 3.39 -4.18
CA LEU A 343 4.04 4.73 -4.76
C LEU A 343 5.26 5.56 -4.36
N GLY A 344 5.76 5.38 -3.13
CA GLY A 344 6.94 6.09 -2.63
C GLY A 344 8.22 5.66 -3.34
N LEU A 345 8.33 4.38 -3.71
CA LEU A 345 9.43 3.86 -4.54
C LEU A 345 9.31 4.34 -5.98
N LYS A 346 8.11 4.26 -6.56
CA LYS A 346 7.84 4.73 -7.93
C LYS A 346 8.25 6.18 -8.10
N HIS A 347 7.79 7.07 -7.22
CA HIS A 347 8.13 8.50 -7.28
C HIS A 347 9.64 8.75 -7.20
N TRP A 348 10.32 7.98 -6.33
CA TRP A 348 11.77 8.07 -6.18
C TRP A 348 12.53 7.61 -7.43
N SER A 349 12.12 6.48 -8.02
CA SER A 349 12.66 5.94 -9.26
C SER A 349 12.44 6.90 -10.43
N ASP A 350 11.24 7.46 -10.57
CA ASP A 350 10.92 8.42 -11.63
C ASP A 350 11.80 9.67 -11.54
N MET A 351 12.04 10.19 -10.33
CA MET A 351 12.97 11.29 -10.11
C MET A 351 14.40 10.93 -10.56
N LEU A 352 14.89 9.73 -10.24
CA LEU A 352 16.25 9.30 -10.60
C LEU A 352 16.40 9.08 -12.11
N SER A 353 15.38 8.53 -12.76
CA SER A 353 15.34 8.32 -14.22
C SER A 353 15.22 9.62 -15.00
N ASN A 354 14.74 10.71 -14.37
CA ASN A 354 14.56 12.02 -14.99
C ASN A 354 15.45 13.08 -14.31
N PRO A 355 16.79 12.98 -14.41
CA PRO A 355 17.69 13.90 -13.72
C PRO A 355 17.45 15.35 -14.16
N ARG A 356 17.54 16.28 -13.20
CA ARG A 356 17.30 17.73 -13.39
C ARG A 356 15.86 18.12 -13.72
N ARG A 357 14.91 17.19 -13.80
CA ARG A 357 13.48 17.50 -13.95
C ARG A 357 12.77 17.31 -12.60
N PRO A 358 11.92 18.27 -12.19
CA PRO A 358 11.02 18.05 -11.06
C PRO A 358 9.92 17.08 -11.48
N ILE A 359 9.75 16.01 -10.69
CA ILE A 359 8.62 15.09 -10.81
C ILE A 359 7.67 15.42 -9.68
N ALA A 360 6.39 15.65 -9.97
CA ALA A 360 5.36 15.96 -8.98
C ALA A 360 4.40 14.78 -8.87
N GLN A 361 4.03 14.42 -7.65
CA GLN A 361 3.18 13.26 -7.40
C GLN A 361 2.39 13.40 -6.12
N TRP A 362 1.12 12.99 -6.18
CA TRP A 362 0.24 12.84 -5.03
C TRP A 362 0.57 11.56 -4.27
N HIS A 363 0.47 11.63 -2.94
CA HIS A 363 0.63 10.48 -2.05
C HIS A 363 -0.51 10.50 -1.01
N PRO A 364 -1.22 9.38 -0.81
CA PRO A 364 -2.18 9.26 0.27
C PRO A 364 -1.43 9.21 1.61
N LEU A 365 -1.90 9.98 2.59
CA LEU A 365 -1.33 9.99 3.93
C LEU A 365 -1.71 8.70 4.68
N GLN A 366 -0.75 8.14 5.38
CA GLN A 366 -0.93 6.98 6.26
C GLN A 366 -0.74 7.37 7.73
N PRO A 367 -1.26 6.59 8.69
CA PRO A 367 -1.03 6.82 10.11
C PRO A 367 0.47 6.91 10.43
N GLU A 368 0.85 7.79 11.37
CA GLU A 368 2.27 7.99 11.71
C GLU A 368 2.89 6.70 12.27
N GLU A 369 2.17 5.96 13.11
CA GLU A 369 2.64 4.68 13.67
C GLU A 369 2.96 3.64 12.58
N ASP A 370 2.13 3.53 11.54
CA ASP A 370 2.32 2.55 10.47
C ASP A 370 3.59 2.85 9.68
N ILE A 371 3.81 4.13 9.33
CA ILE A 371 5.02 4.54 8.64
C ILE A 371 6.25 4.39 9.52
N ASP A 372 6.16 4.71 10.82
CA ASP A 372 7.29 4.54 11.73
C ASP A 372 7.62 3.06 11.96
N GLY A 373 6.62 2.17 12.00
CA GLY A 373 6.81 0.72 12.01
C GLY A 373 7.52 0.23 10.74
N GLN A 374 7.09 0.70 9.56
CA GLN A 374 7.77 0.39 8.30
C GLN A 374 9.22 0.89 8.30
N LEU A 375 9.45 2.14 8.67
CA LEU A 375 10.80 2.71 8.76
C LEU A 375 11.69 1.96 9.76
N ALA A 376 11.15 1.50 10.89
CA ALA A 376 11.86 0.69 11.86
C ALA A 376 12.24 -0.69 11.28
N SER A 377 11.30 -1.36 10.60
CA SER A 377 11.53 -2.67 9.97
C SER A 377 12.65 -2.64 8.91
N LEU A 378 12.76 -1.54 8.16
CA LEU A 378 13.82 -1.33 7.15
C LEU A 378 15.23 -1.23 7.77
N ASN A 379 15.32 -0.94 9.07
CA ASN A 379 16.58 -0.85 9.80
C ASN A 379 16.93 -2.13 10.55
N ALA A 380 15.95 -2.97 10.87
CA ALA A 380 16.15 -4.21 11.63
C ALA A 380 16.69 -5.38 10.77
N LYS A 381 16.49 -5.37 9.45
CA LYS A 381 17.01 -6.40 8.51
C LYS A 381 18.52 -6.25 8.21
N LYS A 382 19.34 -6.02 9.24
CA LYS A 382 20.75 -5.69 9.08
C LYS A 382 21.67 -6.79 9.59
#